data_AF-A0A6A3XC35-F1
#
_entry.id   AF-A0A6A3XC35-F1
#
_cell.length_a   1.000
_cell.length_b   1.000
_cell.length_c   1.000
_cell.angle_alpha   90.00
_cell.angle_beta   90.00
_cell.angle_gamma   90.00
#
_symmetry.space_group_name_H-M   'P 1'
#
loop_
_entity.id
_entity.type
_entity.pdbx_description
1 polymer ?
#
loop_
_entity_poly.entity_id
_entity_poly.type
_entity_poly.pdbx_seq_one_letter_code
_entity_poly.pdbx_strand_id
1 'polypeptide(L)'
;MGAAWVDRAGGIDLAHQPAECSAMGRCDRATGTCTCESGFEGLACERLACPNACSGNGRCVSMRDAATLHDDRHFYASTTYTLWDADKIMGCQCDPGFTGMDCSMRMCPRGDDPLTTGQVNAVQTITCTCNSCTGTFALSFRGRVTANLASTATSSDLETALEALDNIYGVTVVAAAPLCSSGGASTSITFTNNPGNLPNLQVLNNLSNGGTVTVSTTTVGTRENVYCSNRGICDFSTGVCKCFAGVFSGDGALAASAGPRGDCGYQTGASVCPSTTNGVCDGKGTCSGTPSFVCTCNAGFTGFDCSLRSCPKGAAWFDAPTAPNTAHALTQCSGRGSCSTSTGVCTCLAPFTGAACDLLKCPAGTSTVTGASCSGRGTCKSMQQLSAEATDPQGNPLGVTYGATPNTLATWDALKIQGCDCETNDYFGPYENAFGDFTGGHDCYARMCPRGADPFEVGKVNEKQTLTCTADGGQFTLTFRGETTAVIPFNAGTAQVQSTLQAIDSVRTATITFDSGTTVCSTTGVVTTIEFTFMQGDVPPLGFDASALTLTSATASLAVAELAKGSKANIECSARGVCDRTTGSCACFPYFLSSDGAGNLGRRGDCGYISPYPSVTLS
;
A
#
# COMPACT_ATOMS: atom_id res chain seq x y z
N MET A 1 17.84 -2.43 2.26
CA MET A 1 16.73 -1.59 2.76
C MET A 1 15.92 -1.11 1.57
N GLY A 2 14.63 -0.84 1.76
CA GLY A 2 13.74 -0.25 0.76
C GLY A 2 12.75 0.68 1.45
N ALA A 3 12.01 1.51 0.70
CA ALA A 3 10.97 2.35 1.29
C ALA A 3 9.94 1.48 2.02
N ALA A 4 9.58 1.85 3.25
CA ALA A 4 8.71 1.07 4.12
C ALA A 4 7.30 0.94 3.54
N TRP A 5 6.67 -0.22 3.75
CA TRP A 5 5.23 -0.38 3.55
C TRP A 5 4.46 0.33 4.64
N VAL A 6 4.95 0.22 5.87
CA VAL A 6 4.34 0.82 7.05
C VAL A 6 5.41 1.45 7.94
N ASP A 7 5.20 2.69 8.34
CA ASP A 7 6.04 3.45 9.27
C ASP A 7 5.24 4.57 9.95
N ARG A 8 5.84 5.18 10.98
CA ARG A 8 5.31 6.43 11.55
C ARG A 8 5.77 7.57 10.65
N ALA A 9 4.88 8.48 10.30
CA ALA A 9 5.25 9.62 9.47
C ALA A 9 6.35 10.46 10.15
N GLY A 10 7.37 10.86 9.39
CA GLY A 10 8.43 11.75 9.86
C GLY A 10 8.06 13.24 9.78
N GLY A 11 6.90 13.54 9.19
CA GLY A 11 6.33 14.87 9.01
C GLY A 11 4.87 14.76 8.54
N ILE A 12 4.17 15.88 8.39
CA ILE A 12 2.79 15.89 7.86
C ILE A 12 2.78 15.28 6.46
N ASP A 13 2.04 14.18 6.29
CA ASP A 13 1.90 13.40 5.05
C ASP A 13 3.24 12.91 4.46
N LEU A 14 4.27 12.76 5.30
CA LEU A 14 5.59 12.27 4.90
C LEU A 14 5.89 10.92 5.58
N ALA A 15 5.60 9.84 4.88
CA ALA A 15 5.85 8.45 5.30
C ALA A 15 6.76 7.70 4.31
N HIS A 16 6.85 6.39 4.44
CA HIS A 16 7.63 5.47 3.61
C HIS A 16 9.14 5.68 3.66
N GLN A 17 9.66 6.03 4.84
CA GLN A 17 11.10 6.12 5.07
C GLN A 17 11.79 4.78 4.80
N PRO A 18 13.08 4.77 4.44
CA PRO A 18 13.82 3.52 4.22
C PRO A 18 13.80 2.63 5.47
N ALA A 19 13.39 1.37 5.30
CA ALA A 19 13.36 0.37 6.36
C ALA A 19 14.08 -0.92 5.96
N GLU A 20 14.55 -1.65 6.96
CA GLU A 20 15.03 -3.02 6.79
C GLU A 20 13.90 -3.90 6.25
N CYS A 21 14.17 -4.61 5.15
CA CYS A 21 13.17 -5.39 4.42
C CYS A 21 11.83 -4.66 4.20
N SER A 22 11.88 -3.34 3.94
CA SER A 22 10.71 -2.49 3.71
C SER A 22 9.63 -2.60 4.80
N ALA A 23 10.02 -2.94 6.03
CA ALA A 23 9.10 -3.23 7.12
C ALA A 23 8.05 -4.32 6.77
N MET A 24 8.43 -5.29 5.93
CA MET A 24 7.56 -6.37 5.48
C MET A 24 8.32 -7.68 5.18
N GLY A 25 9.28 -7.98 6.05
CA GLY A 25 10.10 -9.18 5.94
C GLY A 25 11.16 -9.23 7.03
N ARG A 26 11.82 -10.38 7.13
CA ARG A 26 12.86 -10.63 8.12
C ARG A 26 14.22 -10.64 7.47
N CYS A 27 15.13 -9.84 8.01
CA CYS A 27 16.52 -9.78 7.56
C CYS A 27 17.33 -10.89 8.24
N ASP A 28 17.93 -11.77 7.45
CA ASP A 28 19.02 -12.61 7.91
C ASP A 28 20.29 -11.76 7.98
N ARG A 29 20.77 -11.48 9.19
CA ARG A 29 21.96 -10.65 9.43
C ARG A 29 23.27 -11.31 8.99
N ALA A 30 23.32 -12.63 8.86
CA ALA A 30 24.51 -13.34 8.40
C ALA A 30 24.72 -13.16 6.88
N THR A 31 23.62 -13.15 6.12
CA THR A 31 23.67 -13.04 4.65
C THR A 31 23.30 -11.65 4.14
N GLY A 32 22.64 -10.83 4.96
CA GLY A 32 22.06 -9.55 4.56
C GLY A 32 20.82 -9.69 3.68
N THR A 33 20.22 -10.88 3.61
CA THR A 33 19.08 -11.17 2.72
C THR A 33 17.74 -11.09 3.45
N CYS A 34 16.69 -10.65 2.76
CA CYS A 34 15.35 -10.54 3.31
C CYS A 34 14.50 -11.77 2.96
N THR A 35 13.87 -12.37 3.96
CA THR A 35 12.76 -13.31 3.79
C THR A 35 11.45 -12.55 3.89
N CYS A 36 10.71 -12.46 2.79
CA CYS A 36 9.50 -11.65 2.71
C CYS A 36 8.27 -12.33 3.30
N GLU A 37 7.34 -11.51 3.80
CA GLU A 37 6.00 -11.99 4.15
C GLU A 37 5.24 -12.47 2.91
N SER A 38 4.25 -13.35 3.13
CA SER A 38 3.44 -13.89 2.03
C SER A 38 2.77 -12.78 1.22
N GLY A 39 2.94 -12.83 -0.10
CA GLY A 39 2.42 -11.84 -1.04
C GLY A 39 3.32 -10.62 -1.25
N PHE A 40 4.51 -10.60 -0.66
CA PHE A 40 5.56 -9.62 -0.94
C PHE A 40 6.77 -10.29 -1.57
N GLU A 41 7.51 -9.53 -2.38
CA GLU A 41 8.72 -9.97 -3.05
C GLU A 41 9.68 -8.79 -3.28
N GLY A 42 10.83 -9.09 -3.90
CA GLY A 42 11.93 -8.15 -4.08
C GLY A 42 13.06 -8.41 -3.09
N LEU A 43 14.21 -7.76 -3.33
CA LEU A 43 15.42 -7.98 -2.51
C LEU A 43 15.26 -7.46 -1.07
N ALA A 44 14.37 -6.50 -0.88
CA ALA A 44 14.01 -5.90 0.38
C ALA A 44 12.51 -6.03 0.67
N CYS A 45 11.77 -6.94 0.03
CA CYS A 45 10.32 -7.08 0.19
C CYS A 45 9.55 -5.80 -0.16
N GLU A 46 10.11 -5.01 -1.09
CA GLU A 46 9.71 -3.65 -1.39
C GLU A 46 8.47 -3.54 -2.29
N ARG A 47 8.00 -4.65 -2.87
CA ARG A 47 6.83 -4.71 -3.75
C ARG A 47 5.94 -5.91 -3.47
N LEU A 48 4.66 -5.80 -3.83
CA LEU A 48 3.73 -6.91 -3.80
C LEU A 48 4.09 -7.92 -4.90
N ALA A 49 3.94 -9.20 -4.62
CA ALA A 49 3.91 -10.21 -5.66
C ALA A 49 2.63 -10.07 -6.49
N CYS A 50 2.73 -10.33 -7.80
CA CYS A 50 1.52 -10.40 -8.60
C CYS A 50 0.61 -11.55 -8.14
N PRO A 51 -0.71 -11.33 -8.08
CA PRO A 51 -1.67 -12.35 -7.70
C PRO A 51 -1.45 -13.66 -8.46
N ASN A 52 -1.13 -14.74 -7.75
CA ASN A 52 -0.89 -16.07 -8.30
C ASN A 52 0.03 -16.10 -9.55
N ALA A 53 1.01 -15.18 -9.63
CA ALA A 53 1.84 -15.00 -10.83
C ALA A 53 1.02 -14.84 -12.13
N CYS A 54 -0.11 -14.12 -12.04
CA CYS A 54 -1.08 -13.92 -13.11
C CYS A 54 -1.60 -15.24 -13.72
N SER A 55 -1.61 -16.31 -12.92
CA SER A 55 -2.06 -17.66 -13.29
C SER A 55 -1.42 -18.20 -14.58
N GLY A 56 -0.27 -17.67 -14.99
CA GLY A 56 0.37 -17.97 -16.27
C GLY A 56 -0.37 -17.44 -17.52
N ASN A 57 -1.43 -16.64 -17.37
CA ASN A 57 -2.24 -16.08 -18.46
C ASN A 57 -2.17 -14.54 -18.47
N GLY A 58 -1.00 -13.99 -18.14
CA GLY A 58 -0.79 -12.55 -18.15
C GLY A 58 0.60 -12.14 -17.73
N ARG A 59 0.86 -10.84 -17.85
CA ARG A 59 2.12 -10.20 -17.45
C ARG A 59 1.94 -9.45 -16.13
N CYS A 60 2.89 -9.64 -15.22
CA CYS A 60 2.99 -8.84 -14.01
C CYS A 60 3.52 -7.44 -14.34
N VAL A 61 2.81 -6.39 -13.92
CA VAL A 61 3.12 -4.98 -14.23
C VAL A 61 2.95 -4.12 -12.98
N SER A 62 3.78 -3.08 -12.85
CA SER A 62 3.65 -2.08 -11.79
C SER A 62 2.62 -1.01 -12.16
N MET A 63 2.23 -0.16 -11.22
CA MET A 63 1.39 1.03 -11.49
C MET A 63 2.09 1.99 -12.48
N ARG A 64 3.42 2.15 -12.37
CA ARG A 64 4.22 2.95 -13.31
C ARG A 64 4.14 2.39 -14.73
N ASP A 65 4.33 1.08 -14.87
CA ASP A 65 4.25 0.42 -16.17
C ASP A 65 2.83 0.51 -16.72
N ALA A 66 1.81 0.22 -15.90
CA ALA A 66 0.40 0.33 -16.26
C ALA A 66 -0.02 1.74 -16.71
N ALA A 67 0.64 2.79 -16.21
CA ALA A 67 0.41 4.15 -16.65
C ALA A 67 0.88 4.41 -18.09
N THR A 68 1.94 3.73 -18.54
CA THR A 68 2.57 3.97 -19.85
C THR A 68 2.20 2.92 -20.90
N LEU A 69 1.80 1.74 -20.48
CA LEU A 69 1.28 0.69 -21.35
C LEU A 69 -0.08 1.13 -21.92
N HIS A 70 -0.28 0.90 -23.21
CA HIS A 70 -1.55 1.19 -23.88
C HIS A 70 -1.90 0.02 -24.81
N ASP A 71 -2.78 -0.86 -24.35
CA ASP A 71 -3.14 -2.10 -25.04
C ASP A 71 -4.60 -2.15 -25.52
N ASP A 72 -5.39 -1.10 -25.21
CA ASP A 72 -6.80 -0.97 -25.60
C ASP A 72 -7.70 -2.11 -25.08
N ARG A 73 -7.22 -2.83 -24.06
CA ARG A 73 -7.91 -3.95 -23.40
C ARG A 73 -8.00 -3.74 -21.90
N HIS A 74 -6.86 -3.52 -21.26
CA HIS A 74 -6.70 -3.26 -19.83
C HIS A 74 -6.31 -1.79 -19.60
N PHE A 75 -5.45 -1.25 -20.47
CA PHE A 75 -4.91 0.09 -20.37
C PHE A 75 -5.31 0.91 -21.60
N TYR A 76 -6.13 1.94 -21.37
CA TYR A 76 -6.77 2.79 -22.40
C TYR A 76 -6.24 4.23 -22.43
N ALA A 77 -5.35 4.57 -21.50
CA ALA A 77 -4.77 5.88 -21.39
C ALA A 77 -3.28 5.72 -21.14
N SER A 78 -2.46 6.45 -21.91
CA SER A 78 -1.05 6.63 -21.60
C SER A 78 -0.90 7.90 -20.78
N THR A 79 -0.36 7.78 -19.58
CA THR A 79 -0.16 8.84 -18.61
C THR A 79 1.09 8.57 -17.77
N THR A 80 1.26 9.29 -16.66
CA THR A 80 2.36 9.10 -15.72
C THR A 80 1.84 8.70 -14.34
N TYR A 81 2.60 7.86 -13.65
CA TYR A 81 2.34 7.52 -12.26
C TYR A 81 3.67 7.45 -11.51
N THR A 82 3.85 8.38 -10.58
CA THR A 82 5.12 8.64 -9.90
C THR A 82 4.97 8.77 -8.38
N LEU A 83 3.82 8.36 -7.84
CA LEU A 83 3.61 8.30 -6.39
C LEU A 83 4.49 7.21 -5.75
N TRP A 84 4.55 7.18 -4.42
CA TRP A 84 5.45 6.32 -3.65
C TRP A 84 5.27 4.82 -3.95
N ASP A 85 4.07 4.43 -4.35
CA ASP A 85 3.62 3.07 -4.60
C ASP A 85 3.75 2.64 -6.08
N ALA A 86 4.24 3.54 -6.94
CA ALA A 86 4.33 3.35 -8.39
C ALA A 86 5.00 2.02 -8.81
N ASP A 87 6.04 1.61 -8.08
CA ASP A 87 6.78 0.36 -8.32
C ASP A 87 6.60 -0.68 -7.20
N LYS A 88 5.73 -0.40 -6.23
CA LYS A 88 5.44 -1.29 -5.10
C LYS A 88 4.17 -2.10 -5.30
N ILE A 89 3.16 -1.48 -5.88
CA ILE A 89 1.90 -2.16 -6.21
C ILE A 89 2.03 -2.83 -7.57
N MET A 90 1.81 -4.14 -7.57
CA MET A 90 1.88 -4.97 -8.78
C MET A 90 0.52 -5.57 -9.12
N GLY A 91 0.17 -5.60 -10.40
CA GLY A 91 -1.05 -6.23 -10.90
C GLY A 91 -0.82 -6.99 -12.19
N CYS A 92 -1.89 -7.62 -12.68
CA CYS A 92 -1.82 -8.47 -13.85
C CYS A 92 -2.46 -7.78 -15.06
N GLN A 93 -1.68 -7.69 -16.14
CA GLN A 93 -2.17 -7.44 -17.48
C GLN A 93 -2.51 -8.79 -18.11
N CYS A 94 -3.80 -9.09 -18.28
CA CYS A 94 -4.21 -10.41 -18.76
C CYS A 94 -4.02 -10.60 -20.26
N ASP A 95 -3.74 -11.84 -20.64
CA ASP A 95 -3.72 -12.26 -22.03
C ASP A 95 -5.14 -12.23 -22.62
N PRO A 96 -5.28 -12.08 -23.96
CA PRO A 96 -6.59 -12.09 -24.61
C PRO A 96 -7.39 -13.33 -24.24
N GLY A 97 -8.66 -13.12 -23.88
CA GLY A 97 -9.57 -14.18 -23.44
C GLY A 97 -9.53 -14.47 -21.94
N PHE A 98 -8.64 -13.81 -21.19
CA PHE A 98 -8.56 -13.90 -19.73
C PHE A 98 -8.89 -12.56 -19.07
N THR A 99 -9.34 -12.63 -17.81
CA THR A 99 -9.73 -11.49 -16.99
C THR A 99 -9.65 -11.85 -15.51
N GLY A 100 -10.08 -10.94 -14.65
CA GLY A 100 -9.95 -11.08 -13.19
C GLY A 100 -8.60 -10.58 -12.69
N MET A 101 -8.45 -10.54 -11.37
CA MET A 101 -7.28 -9.95 -10.71
C MET A 101 -5.97 -10.69 -10.95
N ASP A 102 -6.04 -11.98 -11.21
CA ASP A 102 -4.91 -12.90 -11.40
C ASP A 102 -4.98 -13.60 -12.76
N CYS A 103 -5.81 -13.13 -13.68
CA CYS A 103 -6.00 -13.71 -15.02
C CYS A 103 -6.44 -15.17 -15.04
N SER A 104 -7.04 -15.67 -13.95
CA SER A 104 -7.60 -17.04 -13.89
C SER A 104 -8.98 -17.15 -14.55
N MET A 105 -9.70 -16.04 -14.69
CA MET A 105 -11.07 -16.03 -15.22
C MET A 105 -11.07 -15.91 -16.73
N ARG A 106 -12.01 -16.58 -17.39
CA ARG A 106 -12.26 -16.45 -18.83
C ARG A 106 -13.16 -15.25 -19.10
N MET A 107 -12.83 -14.49 -20.13
CA MET A 107 -13.67 -13.40 -20.61
C MET A 107 -14.82 -13.94 -21.47
N CYS A 108 -16.07 -13.65 -21.11
CA CYS A 108 -17.20 -13.99 -21.96
C CYS A 108 -17.32 -13.05 -23.17
N PRO A 109 -17.96 -13.50 -24.27
CA PRO A 109 -18.35 -12.63 -25.37
C PRO A 109 -19.14 -11.42 -24.87
N ARG A 110 -18.87 -10.29 -25.51
CA ARG A 110 -19.56 -9.03 -25.25
C ARG A 110 -20.28 -8.56 -26.51
N GLY A 111 -21.44 -7.96 -26.31
CA GLY A 111 -22.28 -7.54 -27.40
C GLY A 111 -23.23 -6.42 -27.02
N ASP A 112 -23.99 -6.02 -28.03
CA ASP A 112 -25.07 -5.05 -27.93
C ASP A 112 -26.33 -5.73 -27.41
N ASP A 113 -27.13 -5.01 -26.63
CA ASP A 113 -28.41 -5.52 -26.18
C ASP A 113 -29.41 -5.47 -27.36
N PRO A 114 -29.99 -6.61 -27.78
CA PRO A 114 -30.84 -6.66 -28.97
C PRO A 114 -32.13 -5.83 -28.86
N LEU A 115 -32.48 -5.32 -27.67
CA LEU A 115 -33.69 -4.51 -27.46
C LEU A 115 -33.40 -3.02 -27.34
N THR A 116 -32.14 -2.61 -27.28
CA THR A 116 -31.80 -1.19 -27.35
C THR A 116 -31.99 -0.71 -28.80
N THR A 117 -32.49 0.52 -28.96
CA THR A 117 -32.80 1.09 -30.28
C THR A 117 -32.23 2.50 -30.39
N GLY A 118 -32.08 3.00 -31.62
CA GLY A 118 -31.55 4.35 -31.88
C GLY A 118 -30.03 4.49 -31.66
N GLN A 119 -29.31 3.38 -31.54
CA GLN A 119 -27.86 3.37 -31.42
C GLN A 119 -27.19 3.52 -32.79
N VAL A 120 -25.89 3.82 -32.78
CA VAL A 120 -25.07 3.98 -33.98
C VAL A 120 -23.75 3.21 -33.86
N ASN A 121 -23.23 2.77 -35.02
CA ASN A 121 -21.93 2.12 -35.13
C ASN A 121 -20.80 3.12 -34.88
N ALA A 122 -19.70 2.63 -34.30
CA ALA A 122 -18.48 3.40 -34.22
C ALA A 122 -17.90 3.59 -35.64
N VAL A 123 -17.51 4.82 -35.96
CA VAL A 123 -16.85 5.16 -37.22
C VAL A 123 -15.52 5.80 -36.90
N GLN A 124 -14.46 5.27 -37.51
CA GLN A 124 -13.13 5.82 -37.47
C GLN A 124 -12.68 6.21 -38.87
N THR A 125 -11.89 7.26 -38.98
CA THR A 125 -11.36 7.73 -40.26
C THR A 125 -9.85 7.66 -40.22
N ILE A 126 -9.29 6.98 -41.23
CA ILE A 126 -7.86 6.97 -41.52
C ILE A 126 -7.57 8.11 -42.46
N THR A 127 -6.57 8.92 -42.15
CA THR A 127 -6.03 9.91 -43.08
C THR A 127 -4.58 9.57 -43.36
N CYS A 128 -4.24 9.35 -44.63
CA CYS A 128 -2.89 9.03 -45.07
C CYS A 128 -2.37 10.02 -46.10
N THR A 129 -1.25 10.66 -45.78
CA THR A 129 -0.58 11.65 -46.63
C THR A 129 0.86 11.21 -46.90
N CYS A 130 1.28 11.23 -48.17
CA CYS A 130 2.62 10.78 -48.57
C CYS A 130 3.18 11.55 -49.77
N ASN A 131 4.46 11.91 -49.75
CA ASN A 131 5.08 12.66 -50.84
C ASN A 131 5.33 11.82 -52.10
N SER A 132 5.90 10.62 -51.94
CA SER A 132 6.19 9.68 -53.03
C SER A 132 5.47 8.33 -52.86
N CYS A 133 4.63 8.21 -51.82
CA CYS A 133 3.77 7.06 -51.53
C CYS A 133 4.44 5.70 -51.76
N THR A 134 5.55 5.46 -51.05
CA THR A 134 6.24 4.16 -51.01
C THR A 134 6.33 3.65 -49.58
N GLY A 135 6.45 2.33 -49.41
CA GLY A 135 6.49 1.67 -48.11
C GLY A 135 5.13 1.07 -47.72
N THR A 136 5.01 0.71 -46.44
CA THR A 136 3.82 0.05 -45.91
C THR A 136 3.43 0.62 -44.55
N PHE A 137 2.21 0.37 -44.12
CA PHE A 137 1.79 0.56 -42.73
C PHE A 137 0.94 -0.63 -42.30
N ALA A 138 0.81 -0.84 -41.00
CA ALA A 138 -0.15 -1.81 -40.45
C ALA A 138 -1.02 -1.10 -39.41
N LEU A 139 -2.20 -1.68 -39.17
CA LEU A 139 -3.11 -1.20 -38.14
C LEU A 139 -3.17 -2.23 -37.02
N SER A 140 -3.25 -1.75 -35.79
CA SER A 140 -3.44 -2.60 -34.61
C SER A 140 -4.76 -2.26 -33.95
N PHE A 141 -5.57 -3.28 -33.70
CA PHE A 141 -6.78 -3.18 -32.89
C PHE A 141 -6.62 -4.08 -31.67
N ARG A 142 -6.56 -3.49 -30.47
CA ARG A 142 -6.42 -4.24 -29.21
C ARG A 142 -5.32 -5.29 -29.28
N GLY A 143 -4.13 -4.92 -29.73
CA GLY A 143 -2.96 -5.81 -29.85
C GLY A 143 -3.02 -6.86 -30.97
N ARG A 144 -4.01 -6.84 -31.86
CA ARG A 144 -4.03 -7.64 -33.11
C ARG A 144 -3.63 -6.76 -34.27
N VAL A 145 -2.60 -7.17 -34.99
CA VAL A 145 -1.98 -6.38 -36.05
C VAL A 145 -2.36 -6.94 -37.41
N THR A 146 -2.80 -6.07 -38.32
CA THR A 146 -3.10 -6.46 -39.70
C THR A 146 -1.83 -6.89 -40.45
N ALA A 147 -2.00 -7.56 -41.59
CA ALA A 147 -0.90 -7.62 -42.56
C ALA A 147 -0.47 -6.21 -42.98
N ASN A 148 0.77 -6.08 -43.47
CA ASN A 148 1.28 -4.81 -43.98
C ASN A 148 0.47 -4.36 -45.21
N LEU A 149 -0.11 -3.17 -45.13
CA LEU A 149 -0.83 -2.50 -46.21
C LEU A 149 0.16 -1.59 -46.96
N ALA A 150 0.25 -1.76 -48.28
CA ALA A 150 1.02 -0.85 -49.12
C ALA A 150 0.40 0.55 -49.14
N SER A 151 1.21 1.58 -49.38
CA SER A 151 0.71 2.95 -49.64
C SER A 151 -0.32 3.02 -50.78
N THR A 152 -0.23 2.10 -51.75
CA THR A 152 -1.14 1.98 -52.89
C THR A 152 -2.32 1.03 -52.64
N ALA A 153 -2.44 0.46 -51.44
CA ALA A 153 -3.56 -0.41 -51.09
C ALA A 153 -4.90 0.33 -51.29
N THR A 154 -5.94 -0.45 -51.49
CA THR A 154 -7.32 0.02 -51.69
C THR A 154 -8.14 -0.15 -50.42
N SER A 155 -9.33 0.46 -50.37
CA SER A 155 -10.29 0.19 -49.30
C SER A 155 -10.66 -1.30 -49.15
N SER A 156 -10.64 -2.07 -50.25
CA SER A 156 -10.91 -3.52 -50.19
C SER A 156 -9.76 -4.31 -49.56
N ASP A 157 -8.52 -3.90 -49.82
CA ASP A 157 -7.35 -4.49 -49.14
C ASP A 157 -7.38 -4.19 -47.64
N LEU A 158 -7.77 -2.97 -47.27
CA LEU A 158 -7.94 -2.56 -45.86
C LEU A 158 -9.05 -3.35 -45.17
N GLU A 159 -10.22 -3.49 -45.80
CA GLU A 159 -11.34 -4.28 -45.30
C GLU A 159 -10.91 -5.72 -45.04
N THR A 160 -10.31 -6.36 -46.05
CA THR A 160 -9.78 -7.73 -45.94
C THR A 160 -8.76 -7.87 -44.81
N ALA A 161 -7.86 -6.90 -44.66
CA ALA A 161 -6.82 -6.93 -43.64
C ALA A 161 -7.38 -6.74 -42.22
N LEU A 162 -8.43 -5.94 -42.05
CA LEU A 162 -9.12 -5.76 -40.77
C LEU A 162 -9.98 -6.98 -40.41
N GLU A 163 -10.73 -7.54 -41.35
CA GLU A 163 -11.56 -8.74 -41.12
C GLU A 163 -10.74 -10.02 -40.90
N ALA A 164 -9.46 -10.02 -41.27
CA ALA A 164 -8.53 -11.08 -40.91
C ALA A 164 -8.16 -11.10 -39.42
N LEU A 165 -8.46 -10.03 -38.66
CA LEU A 165 -8.21 -9.99 -37.22
C LEU A 165 -9.30 -10.73 -36.45
N ASP A 166 -8.91 -11.65 -35.57
CA ASP A 166 -9.83 -12.47 -34.76
C ASP A 166 -10.73 -11.67 -33.80
N ASN A 167 -10.47 -10.38 -33.63
CA ASN A 167 -11.18 -9.46 -32.74
C ASN A 167 -11.95 -8.36 -33.49
N ILE A 168 -11.99 -8.41 -34.82
CA ILE A 168 -12.88 -7.62 -35.67
C ILE A 168 -13.86 -8.58 -36.33
N TYR A 169 -15.15 -8.36 -36.12
CA TYR A 169 -16.20 -9.30 -36.54
C TYR A 169 -16.96 -8.84 -37.78
N GLY A 170 -16.64 -7.66 -38.29
CA GLY A 170 -17.27 -7.06 -39.46
C GLY A 170 -17.06 -5.55 -39.50
N VAL A 171 -16.66 -5.07 -40.67
CA VAL A 171 -16.47 -3.64 -40.96
C VAL A 171 -17.08 -3.32 -42.32
N THR A 172 -17.25 -2.03 -42.59
CA THR A 172 -17.47 -1.53 -43.94
C THR A 172 -16.55 -0.36 -44.17
N VAL A 173 -15.78 -0.39 -45.26
CA VAL A 173 -14.79 0.63 -45.59
C VAL A 173 -15.27 1.46 -46.77
N VAL A 174 -15.46 2.76 -46.55
CA VAL A 174 -15.86 3.70 -47.61
C VAL A 174 -14.65 4.13 -48.43
N ALA A 175 -14.81 4.12 -49.76
CA ALA A 175 -13.73 4.13 -50.74
C ALA A 175 -12.77 5.34 -50.68
N ALA A 176 -11.48 5.03 -50.57
CA ALA A 176 -10.37 5.80 -51.11
C ALA A 176 -9.47 4.84 -51.93
N ALA A 177 -9.11 5.24 -53.14
CA ALA A 177 -8.19 4.47 -53.98
C ALA A 177 -7.21 5.42 -54.68
N PRO A 178 -5.92 5.45 -54.29
CA PRO A 178 -5.27 4.69 -53.21
C PRO A 178 -5.61 5.17 -51.79
N LEU A 179 -5.32 4.34 -50.77
CA LEU A 179 -5.46 4.68 -49.34
C LEU A 179 -4.58 5.86 -48.93
N CYS A 180 -3.44 6.07 -49.61
CA CYS A 180 -2.51 7.15 -49.36
C CYS A 180 -2.29 8.00 -50.62
N SER A 181 -2.31 9.33 -50.49
CA SER A 181 -2.02 10.23 -51.60
C SER A 181 -1.18 11.43 -51.17
N SER A 182 -0.60 12.14 -52.14
CA SER A 182 0.14 13.38 -51.89
C SER A 182 -0.74 14.54 -51.44
N GLY A 183 -2.04 14.50 -51.76
CA GLY A 183 -3.03 15.46 -51.28
C GLY A 183 -3.64 15.11 -49.92
N GLY A 184 -3.28 13.94 -49.35
CA GLY A 184 -3.99 13.34 -48.22
C GLY A 184 -5.24 12.61 -48.70
N ALA A 185 -5.30 11.30 -48.45
CA ALA A 185 -6.49 10.49 -48.70
C ALA A 185 -7.14 10.13 -47.36
N SER A 186 -8.46 10.23 -47.29
CA SER A 186 -9.24 9.88 -46.09
C SER A 186 -10.16 8.71 -46.39
N THR A 187 -10.10 7.67 -45.55
CA THR A 187 -10.88 6.44 -45.67
C THR A 187 -11.68 6.26 -44.38
N SER A 188 -13.00 6.06 -44.48
CA SER A 188 -13.84 5.84 -43.30
C SER A 188 -14.12 4.36 -43.09
N ILE A 189 -13.99 3.90 -41.85
CA ILE A 189 -14.22 2.53 -41.40
C ILE A 189 -15.40 2.57 -40.45
N THR A 190 -16.48 1.90 -40.82
CA THR A 190 -17.62 1.66 -39.94
C THR A 190 -17.48 0.27 -39.34
N PHE A 191 -17.47 0.17 -38.01
CA PHE A 191 -17.45 -1.10 -37.31
C PHE A 191 -18.87 -1.64 -37.19
N THR A 192 -19.27 -2.51 -38.13
CA THR A 192 -20.65 -3.01 -38.23
C THR A 192 -20.93 -4.03 -37.15
N ASN A 193 -19.96 -4.89 -36.80
CA ASN A 193 -20.17 -6.04 -35.90
C ASN A 193 -19.34 -5.97 -34.60
N ASN A 194 -18.72 -4.82 -34.31
CA ASN A 194 -18.03 -4.53 -33.06
C ASN A 194 -18.78 -3.41 -32.32
N PRO A 195 -19.66 -3.74 -31.37
CA PRO A 195 -20.43 -2.73 -30.64
C PRO A 195 -19.60 -2.04 -29.54
N GLY A 196 -20.09 -0.91 -29.05
CA GLY A 196 -19.39 -0.08 -28.06
C GLY A 196 -18.74 1.17 -28.61
N ASN A 197 -18.29 2.01 -27.67
CA ASN A 197 -17.26 2.99 -27.92
C ASN A 197 -15.92 2.27 -28.10
N LEU A 198 -15.44 2.19 -29.34
CA LEU A 198 -14.24 1.43 -29.68
C LEU A 198 -12.98 2.31 -29.57
N PRO A 199 -11.87 1.76 -29.05
CA PRO A 199 -10.58 2.44 -29.08
C PRO A 199 -10.14 2.68 -30.53
N ASN A 200 -9.39 3.77 -30.76
CA ASN A 200 -8.83 4.07 -32.07
C ASN A 200 -7.89 2.94 -32.53
N LEU A 201 -7.92 2.62 -33.83
CA LEU A 201 -6.88 1.81 -34.44
C LEU A 201 -5.52 2.50 -34.25
N GLN A 202 -4.54 1.74 -33.78
CA GLN A 202 -3.16 2.21 -33.67
C GLN A 202 -2.42 2.00 -34.99
N VAL A 203 -1.54 2.93 -35.35
CA VAL A 203 -0.80 2.92 -36.62
C VAL A 203 0.63 2.46 -36.39
N LEU A 204 1.05 1.43 -37.11
CA LEU A 204 2.45 1.02 -37.25
C LEU A 204 2.96 1.51 -38.61
N ASN A 205 3.53 2.71 -38.63
CA ASN A 205 3.90 3.40 -39.85
C ASN A 205 5.32 3.05 -40.32
N ASN A 206 5.45 2.45 -41.50
CA ASN A 206 6.72 2.20 -42.19
C ASN A 206 6.72 2.82 -43.59
N LEU A 207 6.01 3.94 -43.79
CA LEU A 207 6.03 4.70 -45.03
C LEU A 207 7.32 5.50 -45.14
N SER A 208 7.88 5.55 -46.34
CA SER A 208 9.11 6.31 -46.63
C SER A 208 8.85 7.81 -46.74
N ASN A 209 9.91 8.62 -46.66
CA ASN A 209 9.91 10.05 -46.99
C ASN A 209 8.88 10.90 -46.22
N GLY A 210 8.65 10.59 -44.94
CA GLY A 210 7.76 11.35 -44.06
C GLY A 210 6.28 11.14 -44.33
N GLY A 211 5.89 10.01 -44.94
CA GLY A 211 4.48 9.61 -45.03
C GLY A 211 3.86 9.50 -43.64
N THR A 212 2.64 10.00 -43.48
CA THR A 212 1.91 10.00 -42.21
C THR A 212 0.58 9.30 -42.37
N VAL A 213 0.25 8.44 -41.41
CA VAL A 213 -1.07 7.81 -41.30
C VAL A 213 -1.59 8.16 -39.91
N THR A 214 -2.78 8.71 -39.84
CA THR A 214 -3.45 9.05 -38.59
C THR A 214 -4.84 8.44 -38.55
N VAL A 215 -5.32 8.14 -37.34
CA VAL A 215 -6.66 7.60 -37.11
C VAL A 215 -7.39 8.52 -36.14
N SER A 216 -8.62 8.87 -36.46
CA SER A 216 -9.50 9.61 -35.56
C SER A 216 -10.88 8.95 -35.48
N THR A 217 -11.53 9.03 -34.34
CA THR A 217 -12.95 8.65 -34.20
C THR A 217 -13.81 9.78 -34.74
N THR A 218 -14.60 9.51 -35.77
CA THR A 218 -15.56 10.46 -36.36
C THR A 218 -16.97 10.25 -35.86
N THR A 219 -17.32 9.03 -35.42
CA THR A 219 -18.56 8.75 -34.70
C THR A 219 -18.27 7.82 -33.53
N VAL A 220 -18.56 8.27 -32.32
CA VAL A 220 -18.48 7.43 -31.12
C VAL A 220 -19.63 6.43 -31.16
N GLY A 221 -19.31 5.14 -31.15
CA GLY A 221 -20.33 4.08 -31.10
C GLY A 221 -21.10 4.14 -29.79
N THR A 222 -22.43 4.10 -29.87
CA THR A 222 -23.32 4.17 -28.70
C THR A 222 -23.88 2.83 -28.27
N ARG A 223 -23.62 1.77 -29.05
CA ARG A 223 -24.04 0.40 -28.75
C ARG A 223 -23.48 -0.09 -27.42
N GLU A 224 -24.22 -0.93 -26.71
CA GLU A 224 -23.68 -1.55 -25.50
C GLU A 224 -22.54 -2.53 -25.86
N ASN A 225 -21.58 -2.70 -24.94
CA ASN A 225 -20.52 -3.69 -25.11
C ASN A 225 -20.25 -4.39 -23.78
N VAL A 226 -21.24 -5.15 -23.38
CA VAL A 226 -21.37 -5.76 -22.04
C VAL A 226 -21.36 -7.28 -22.17
N TYR A 227 -20.98 -7.96 -21.09
CA TYR A 227 -20.97 -9.42 -21.09
C TYR A 227 -22.35 -9.97 -21.42
N CYS A 228 -22.37 -10.91 -22.37
CA CYS A 228 -23.58 -11.61 -22.77
C CYS A 228 -24.73 -10.66 -23.17
N SER A 229 -24.42 -9.50 -23.77
CA SER A 229 -25.40 -8.53 -24.29
C SER A 229 -26.48 -8.11 -23.28
N ASN A 230 -26.19 -8.16 -21.97
CA ASN A 230 -27.20 -8.00 -20.91
C ASN A 230 -28.42 -8.92 -21.12
N ARG A 231 -28.24 -10.10 -21.71
CA ARG A 231 -29.29 -11.08 -22.03
C ARG A 231 -28.83 -12.51 -21.71
N GLY A 232 -27.81 -12.63 -20.88
CA GLY A 232 -27.29 -13.90 -20.37
C GLY A 232 -26.46 -13.71 -19.11
N ILE A 233 -26.08 -14.83 -18.51
CA ILE A 233 -25.12 -14.89 -17.41
C ILE A 233 -23.79 -15.41 -17.96
N CYS A 234 -22.70 -14.71 -17.66
CA CYS A 234 -21.35 -15.16 -17.99
C CYS A 234 -20.87 -16.22 -16.97
N ASP A 235 -20.47 -17.38 -17.46
CA ASP A 235 -19.67 -18.33 -16.68
C ASP A 235 -18.19 -18.01 -16.86
N PHE A 236 -17.58 -17.35 -15.88
CA PHE A 236 -16.18 -16.95 -15.91
C PHE A 236 -15.19 -18.11 -15.80
N SER A 237 -15.65 -19.34 -15.52
CA SER A 237 -14.77 -20.52 -15.56
C SER A 237 -14.57 -21.05 -16.99
N THR A 238 -15.61 -20.93 -17.83
CA THR A 238 -15.61 -21.43 -19.20
C THR A 238 -15.51 -20.33 -20.26
N GLY A 239 -15.89 -19.10 -19.92
CA GLY A 239 -16.00 -17.96 -20.85
C GLY A 239 -17.25 -18.03 -21.72
N VAL A 240 -18.24 -18.84 -21.35
CA VAL A 240 -19.46 -19.06 -22.15
C VAL A 240 -20.62 -18.28 -21.55
N CYS A 241 -21.39 -17.61 -22.40
CA CYS A 241 -22.64 -16.99 -22.00
C CYS A 241 -23.78 -18.01 -21.99
N LYS A 242 -24.48 -18.07 -20.87
CA LYS A 242 -25.77 -18.75 -20.76
C LYS A 242 -26.89 -17.76 -21.07
N CYS A 243 -27.43 -17.82 -22.29
CA CYS A 243 -28.53 -16.96 -22.71
C CYS A 243 -29.84 -17.33 -22.03
N PHE A 244 -30.67 -16.33 -21.78
CA PHE A 244 -32.03 -16.54 -21.25
C PHE A 244 -33.00 -17.00 -22.35
N ALA A 245 -34.23 -17.35 -21.96
CA ALA A 245 -35.23 -17.84 -22.91
C ALA A 245 -35.59 -16.76 -23.95
N GLY A 246 -35.62 -17.14 -25.23
CA GLY A 246 -35.97 -16.26 -26.35
C GLY A 246 -34.81 -15.41 -26.91
N VAL A 247 -33.66 -15.44 -26.26
CA VAL A 247 -32.41 -14.78 -26.72
C VAL A 247 -31.36 -15.82 -27.08
N PHE A 248 -30.62 -15.52 -28.13
CA PHE A 248 -29.69 -16.40 -28.81
C PHE A 248 -28.42 -15.63 -29.17
N SER A 249 -27.41 -16.36 -29.60
CA SER A 249 -26.16 -15.80 -30.08
C SER A 249 -26.37 -14.90 -31.30
N GLY A 250 -25.78 -13.70 -31.27
CA GLY A 250 -25.81 -12.75 -32.37
C GLY A 250 -24.54 -12.78 -33.22
N ASP A 251 -24.56 -12.00 -34.30
CA ASP A 251 -23.40 -11.64 -35.11
C ASP A 251 -22.81 -10.28 -34.71
N GLY A 252 -23.44 -9.57 -33.77
CA GLY A 252 -23.01 -8.25 -33.29
C GLY A 252 -23.38 -7.10 -34.24
N ALA A 253 -24.16 -7.33 -35.29
CA ALA A 253 -24.59 -6.31 -36.24
C ALA A 253 -25.66 -5.36 -35.66
N LEU A 254 -25.83 -4.21 -36.32
CA LEU A 254 -26.95 -3.30 -36.12
C LEU A 254 -27.71 -3.18 -37.46
N ALA A 255 -28.94 -3.69 -37.61
CA ALA A 255 -29.80 -4.35 -36.63
C ALA A 255 -29.34 -5.78 -36.26
N ALA A 256 -29.69 -6.20 -35.03
CA ALA A 256 -29.29 -7.49 -34.46
C ALA A 256 -29.69 -8.67 -35.36
N SER A 257 -28.73 -9.53 -35.68
CA SER A 257 -28.90 -10.72 -36.50
C SER A 257 -28.29 -11.95 -35.82
N ALA A 258 -28.77 -13.15 -36.18
CA ALA A 258 -28.24 -14.39 -35.63
C ALA A 258 -26.79 -14.61 -36.07
N GLY A 259 -25.93 -15.09 -35.17
CA GLY A 259 -24.53 -15.35 -35.49
C GLY A 259 -23.81 -16.22 -34.46
N PRO A 260 -22.53 -16.52 -34.66
CA PRO A 260 -21.80 -17.51 -33.85
C PRO A 260 -21.06 -16.93 -32.63
N ARG A 261 -21.23 -15.65 -32.26
CA ARG A 261 -20.41 -15.00 -31.21
C ARG A 261 -20.60 -15.55 -29.79
N GLY A 262 -21.73 -16.20 -29.53
CA GLY A 262 -22.10 -16.69 -28.21
C GLY A 262 -22.40 -15.57 -27.21
N ASP A 263 -22.87 -14.41 -27.66
CA ASP A 263 -23.03 -13.19 -26.83
C ASP A 263 -24.46 -12.92 -26.38
N CYS A 264 -25.44 -13.76 -26.73
CA CYS A 264 -26.86 -13.51 -26.44
C CYS A 264 -27.41 -12.22 -27.08
N GLY A 265 -26.78 -11.73 -28.16
CA GLY A 265 -27.11 -10.48 -28.83
C GLY A 265 -28.21 -10.56 -29.89
N TYR A 266 -28.98 -11.65 -29.97
CA TYR A 266 -30.07 -11.81 -30.95
C TYR A 266 -31.36 -12.31 -30.28
N GLN A 267 -32.49 -11.64 -30.49
CA GLN A 267 -33.78 -12.04 -29.92
C GLN A 267 -34.76 -12.50 -30.99
N THR A 268 -35.49 -13.58 -30.70
CA THR A 268 -36.65 -14.00 -31.50
C THR A 268 -37.90 -14.16 -30.63
N GLY A 269 -39.06 -13.76 -31.14
CA GLY A 269 -40.32 -13.86 -30.43
C GLY A 269 -40.61 -12.67 -29.52
N ALA A 270 -41.57 -12.83 -28.60
CA ALA A 270 -41.98 -11.78 -27.68
C ALA A 270 -40.89 -11.53 -26.62
N SER A 271 -40.48 -10.27 -26.47
CA SER A 271 -39.61 -9.84 -25.37
C SER A 271 -40.29 -10.11 -24.03
N VAL A 272 -39.59 -10.74 -23.11
CA VAL A 272 -40.05 -10.99 -21.75
C VAL A 272 -39.01 -10.53 -20.76
N CYS A 273 -39.46 -10.09 -19.59
CA CYS A 273 -38.56 -9.81 -18.48
C CYS A 273 -37.85 -11.11 -18.08
N PRO A 274 -36.55 -11.06 -17.75
CA PRO A 274 -35.85 -12.24 -17.30
C PRO A 274 -36.54 -12.83 -16.07
N SER A 275 -36.73 -14.13 -16.11
CA SER A 275 -37.50 -14.87 -15.13
C SER A 275 -36.75 -16.14 -14.75
N THR A 276 -36.67 -16.40 -13.45
CA THR A 276 -36.09 -17.63 -12.89
C THR A 276 -37.21 -18.48 -12.28
N THR A 277 -36.86 -19.57 -11.60
CA THR A 277 -37.82 -20.34 -10.79
C THR A 277 -38.44 -19.52 -9.65
N ASN A 278 -37.81 -18.41 -9.25
CA ASN A 278 -38.32 -17.50 -8.22
C ASN A 278 -39.20 -16.39 -8.79
N GLY A 279 -39.45 -16.38 -10.11
CA GLY A 279 -40.27 -15.39 -10.80
C GLY A 279 -39.46 -14.35 -11.59
N VAL A 280 -40.15 -13.29 -12.01
CA VAL A 280 -39.57 -12.16 -12.76
C VAL A 280 -38.50 -11.47 -11.92
N CYS A 281 -37.34 -11.17 -12.51
CA CYS A 281 -36.18 -10.58 -11.83
C CYS A 281 -35.76 -11.36 -10.57
N ASP A 282 -35.87 -12.69 -10.61
CA ASP A 282 -35.56 -13.61 -9.50
C ASP A 282 -36.31 -13.29 -8.18
N GLY A 283 -37.43 -12.54 -8.27
CA GLY A 283 -38.17 -12.00 -7.14
C GLY A 283 -37.42 -10.90 -6.36
N LYS A 284 -36.32 -10.39 -6.92
CA LYS A 284 -35.36 -9.48 -6.28
C LYS A 284 -35.14 -8.18 -7.06
N GLY A 285 -36.09 -7.84 -7.92
CA GLY A 285 -36.05 -6.61 -8.70
C GLY A 285 -37.38 -6.32 -9.36
N THR A 286 -37.42 -5.19 -10.06
CA THR A 286 -38.58 -4.73 -10.83
C THR A 286 -38.22 -4.66 -12.30
N CYS A 287 -39.13 -5.11 -13.17
CA CYS A 287 -38.90 -5.07 -14.61
C CYS A 287 -39.45 -3.78 -15.24
N SER A 288 -38.70 -3.19 -16.18
CA SER A 288 -39.09 -1.97 -16.90
C SER A 288 -40.23 -2.16 -17.91
N GLY A 289 -40.45 -3.37 -18.44
CA GLY A 289 -41.40 -3.63 -19.52
C GLY A 289 -40.96 -3.07 -20.88
N THR A 290 -41.90 -2.87 -21.80
CA THR A 290 -41.63 -2.35 -23.16
C THR A 290 -40.95 -0.98 -23.11
N PRO A 291 -39.91 -0.72 -23.92
CA PRO A 291 -39.32 -1.61 -24.92
C PRO A 291 -38.13 -2.46 -24.42
N SER A 292 -37.63 -2.23 -23.21
CA SER A 292 -36.29 -2.68 -22.79
C SER A 292 -36.25 -3.99 -21.99
N PHE A 293 -37.32 -4.33 -21.25
CA PHE A 293 -37.44 -5.58 -20.47
C PHE A 293 -36.25 -5.87 -19.54
N VAL A 294 -35.68 -4.82 -18.93
CA VAL A 294 -34.52 -4.89 -18.04
C VAL A 294 -34.98 -4.92 -16.58
N CYS A 295 -34.32 -5.74 -15.76
CA CYS A 295 -34.54 -5.75 -14.32
C CYS A 295 -33.70 -4.69 -13.60
N THR A 296 -34.36 -3.89 -12.78
CA THR A 296 -33.71 -3.05 -11.78
C THR A 296 -33.64 -3.85 -10.48
N CYS A 297 -32.44 -4.20 -10.06
CA CYS A 297 -32.24 -5.04 -8.89
C CYS A 297 -32.38 -4.29 -7.57
N ASN A 298 -32.93 -4.98 -6.58
CA ASN A 298 -32.95 -4.52 -5.19
C ASN A 298 -31.52 -4.38 -4.66
N ALA A 299 -31.34 -3.53 -3.65
CA ALA A 299 -30.03 -3.32 -3.03
C ALA A 299 -29.38 -4.64 -2.60
N GLY A 300 -28.09 -4.79 -2.90
CA GLY A 300 -27.32 -6.02 -2.63
C GLY A 300 -27.43 -7.11 -3.71
N PHE A 301 -28.20 -6.88 -4.77
CA PHE A 301 -28.30 -7.79 -5.92
C PHE A 301 -27.86 -7.12 -7.23
N THR A 302 -27.42 -7.95 -8.18
CA THR A 302 -26.90 -7.57 -9.49
C THR A 302 -27.10 -8.72 -10.49
N GLY A 303 -26.53 -8.58 -11.68
CA GLY A 303 -26.80 -9.45 -12.82
C GLY A 303 -28.07 -9.05 -13.55
N PHE A 304 -28.27 -9.63 -14.74
CA PHE A 304 -29.39 -9.26 -15.61
C PHE A 304 -30.77 -9.60 -15.02
N ASP A 305 -30.86 -10.68 -14.25
CA ASP A 305 -32.09 -11.19 -13.65
C ASP A 305 -32.13 -10.98 -12.12
N CYS A 306 -31.18 -10.24 -11.56
CA CYS A 306 -31.05 -9.99 -10.12
C CYS A 306 -30.80 -11.23 -9.24
N SER A 307 -30.39 -12.35 -9.84
CA SER A 307 -30.05 -13.58 -9.10
C SER A 307 -28.67 -13.53 -8.42
N LEU A 308 -27.80 -12.62 -8.83
CA LEU A 308 -26.44 -12.51 -8.30
C LEU A 308 -26.37 -11.51 -7.15
N ARG A 309 -25.52 -11.78 -6.16
CA ARG A 309 -25.19 -10.85 -5.08
C ARG A 309 -24.13 -9.85 -5.51
N SER A 310 -24.31 -8.61 -5.09
CA SER A 310 -23.29 -7.58 -5.21
C SER A 310 -22.27 -7.73 -4.08
N CYS A 311 -20.99 -7.90 -4.43
CA CYS A 311 -19.90 -7.81 -3.44
C CYS A 311 -19.52 -6.35 -3.16
N PRO A 312 -18.99 -6.07 -1.95
CA PRO A 312 -18.54 -4.75 -1.58
C PRO A 312 -17.39 -4.28 -2.48
N LYS A 313 -17.30 -2.97 -2.65
CA LYS A 313 -16.25 -2.30 -3.42
C LYS A 313 -15.41 -1.46 -2.49
N GLY A 314 -14.11 -1.46 -2.72
CA GLY A 314 -13.15 -0.59 -2.05
C GLY A 314 -12.21 0.01 -3.08
N ALA A 315 -11.39 0.99 -2.67
CA ALA A 315 -10.38 1.56 -3.54
C ALA A 315 -9.46 0.44 -4.06
N ALA A 316 -9.24 0.38 -5.37
CA ALA A 316 -8.40 -0.65 -5.97
C ALA A 316 -6.98 -0.60 -5.38
N TRP A 317 -6.39 -1.76 -5.13
CA TRP A 317 -4.95 -1.80 -4.87
C TRP A 317 -4.17 -1.53 -6.14
N PHE A 318 -4.59 -2.14 -7.25
CA PHE A 318 -4.02 -1.94 -8.58
C PHE A 318 -5.15 -1.67 -9.57
N ASP A 319 -5.00 -0.63 -10.37
CA ASP A 319 -5.86 -0.29 -11.51
C ASP A 319 -5.09 0.54 -12.54
N ALA A 320 -5.65 0.68 -13.74
CA ALA A 320 -5.07 1.49 -14.79
C ALA A 320 -5.17 2.99 -14.42
N PRO A 321 -4.05 3.73 -14.31
CA PRO A 321 -4.10 5.16 -14.06
C PRO A 321 -4.85 5.89 -15.17
N THR A 322 -5.80 6.77 -14.81
CA THR A 322 -6.65 7.47 -15.79
C THR A 322 -6.14 8.86 -16.15
N ALA A 323 -5.25 9.42 -15.33
CA ALA A 323 -4.60 10.71 -15.48
C ALA A 323 -3.31 10.73 -14.63
N PRO A 324 -2.44 11.76 -14.73
CA PRO A 324 -1.21 11.79 -13.97
C PRO A 324 -1.44 11.62 -12.48
N ASN A 325 -0.90 10.54 -11.89
CA ASN A 325 -1.06 10.16 -10.48
C ASN A 325 -2.51 9.90 -10.02
N THR A 326 -3.46 9.73 -10.95
CA THR A 326 -4.87 9.44 -10.63
C THR A 326 -5.15 7.96 -10.84
N ALA A 327 -5.40 7.24 -9.75
CA ALA A 327 -5.67 5.80 -9.70
C ALA A 327 -6.57 5.44 -8.49
N HIS A 328 -6.67 4.16 -8.16
CA HIS A 328 -7.41 3.58 -7.03
C HIS A 328 -8.93 3.76 -7.09
N ALA A 329 -9.50 3.69 -8.29
CA ALA A 329 -10.95 3.70 -8.48
C ALA A 329 -11.62 2.57 -7.66
N LEU A 330 -12.85 2.80 -7.21
CA LEU A 330 -13.60 1.80 -6.46
C LEU A 330 -13.86 0.57 -7.34
N THR A 331 -13.41 -0.59 -6.89
CA THR A 331 -13.61 -1.85 -7.59
C THR A 331 -14.04 -2.94 -6.63
N GLN A 332 -14.70 -3.97 -7.18
CA GLN A 332 -15.18 -5.10 -6.42
C GLN A 332 -14.01 -5.81 -5.75
N CYS A 333 -14.15 -6.07 -4.45
CA CYS A 333 -13.11 -6.69 -3.64
C CYS A 333 -11.73 -6.01 -3.78
N SER A 334 -11.69 -4.70 -4.03
CA SER A 334 -10.47 -3.89 -4.22
C SER A 334 -9.47 -4.46 -5.23
N GLY A 335 -9.92 -5.32 -6.14
CA GLY A 335 -9.07 -6.03 -7.11
C GLY A 335 -8.12 -7.03 -6.45
N ARG A 336 -8.36 -7.41 -5.19
CA ARG A 336 -7.53 -8.31 -4.38
C ARG A 336 -8.31 -9.43 -3.71
N GLY A 337 -9.53 -9.71 -4.17
CA GLY A 337 -10.28 -10.88 -3.76
C GLY A 337 -11.24 -11.35 -4.84
N SER A 338 -11.67 -12.61 -4.71
CA SER A 338 -12.73 -13.18 -5.55
C SER A 338 -14.10 -12.93 -4.92
N CYS A 339 -15.06 -12.49 -5.73
CA CYS A 339 -16.43 -12.26 -5.28
C CYS A 339 -17.26 -13.55 -5.40
N SER A 340 -17.83 -14.01 -4.27
CA SER A 340 -18.86 -15.05 -4.31
C SER A 340 -20.20 -14.43 -4.69
N THR A 341 -20.66 -14.67 -5.91
CA THR A 341 -21.93 -14.12 -6.41
C THR A 341 -23.18 -14.74 -5.77
N SER A 342 -23.06 -15.82 -4.99
CA SER A 342 -24.17 -16.39 -4.23
C SER A 342 -24.33 -15.76 -2.84
N THR A 343 -23.23 -15.28 -2.24
CA THR A 343 -23.21 -14.73 -0.87
C THR A 343 -22.99 -13.23 -0.82
N GLY A 344 -22.35 -12.63 -1.82
CA GLY A 344 -21.93 -11.23 -1.84
C GLY A 344 -20.68 -10.96 -1.01
N VAL A 345 -19.94 -12.00 -0.63
CA VAL A 345 -18.74 -11.91 0.22
C VAL A 345 -17.49 -12.03 -0.63
N CYS A 346 -16.51 -11.17 -0.36
CA CYS A 346 -15.18 -11.23 -0.97
C CYS A 346 -14.29 -12.25 -0.23
N THR A 347 -13.64 -13.13 -0.98
CA THR A 347 -12.56 -13.98 -0.46
C THR A 347 -11.23 -13.34 -0.84
N CYS A 348 -10.53 -12.79 0.15
CA CYS A 348 -9.32 -12.01 -0.07
C CYS A 348 -8.09 -12.88 -0.31
N LEU A 349 -7.25 -12.47 -1.26
CA LEU A 349 -5.93 -13.04 -1.44
C LEU A 349 -5.03 -12.57 -0.30
N ALA A 350 -4.19 -13.43 0.26
CA ALA A 350 -3.19 -12.99 1.23
C ALA A 350 -2.24 -11.96 0.56
N PRO A 351 -1.84 -10.88 1.26
CA PRO A 351 -2.09 -10.55 2.68
C PRO A 351 -3.33 -9.66 2.95
N PHE A 352 -4.24 -9.53 1.99
CA PHE A 352 -5.36 -8.60 2.08
C PHE A 352 -6.50 -9.11 2.99
N THR A 353 -7.21 -8.17 3.62
CA THR A 353 -8.34 -8.40 4.53
C THR A 353 -9.35 -7.26 4.41
N GLY A 354 -10.39 -7.29 5.25
CA GLY A 354 -11.52 -6.36 5.18
C GLY A 354 -12.65 -6.92 4.31
N ALA A 355 -13.84 -6.35 4.45
CA ALA A 355 -15.02 -6.84 3.74
C ALA A 355 -14.86 -6.76 2.21
N ALA A 356 -14.11 -5.77 1.73
CA ALA A 356 -13.79 -5.55 0.32
C ALA A 356 -12.34 -5.89 -0.02
N CYS A 357 -11.58 -6.60 0.83
CA CYS A 357 -10.15 -6.85 0.61
C CYS A 357 -9.32 -5.56 0.43
N ASP A 358 -9.79 -4.49 1.08
CA ASP A 358 -9.31 -3.12 1.00
C ASP A 358 -8.26 -2.78 2.05
N LEU A 359 -8.01 -3.70 2.99
CA LEU A 359 -7.02 -3.54 4.05
C LEU A 359 -5.84 -4.50 3.81
N LEU A 360 -4.63 -4.01 4.07
CA LEU A 360 -3.45 -4.85 4.22
C LEU A 360 -3.42 -5.33 5.67
N LYS A 361 -3.47 -6.65 5.88
CA LYS A 361 -3.44 -7.21 7.24
C LYS A 361 -2.11 -6.89 7.90
N CYS A 362 -2.14 -6.60 9.20
CA CYS A 362 -0.91 -6.57 9.98
C CYS A 362 -0.13 -7.88 9.89
N PRO A 363 1.21 -7.80 9.90
CA PRO A 363 2.07 -8.98 9.94
C PRO A 363 1.68 -9.95 11.06
N ALA A 364 1.75 -11.25 10.78
CA ALA A 364 1.45 -12.30 11.74
C ALA A 364 2.74 -12.91 12.28
N GLY A 365 2.82 -13.10 13.60
CA GLY A 365 4.00 -13.66 14.23
C GLY A 365 4.15 -15.16 14.05
N THR A 366 5.40 -15.62 14.09
CA THR A 366 5.76 -17.05 13.99
C THR A 366 6.26 -17.66 15.30
N SER A 367 6.51 -16.86 16.34
CA SER A 367 7.46 -17.26 17.42
C SER A 367 6.84 -17.63 18.78
N THR A 368 5.60 -17.26 19.11
CA THR A 368 4.99 -17.70 20.40
C THR A 368 3.50 -18.02 20.37
N VAL A 369 2.76 -17.42 19.46
CA VAL A 369 1.38 -17.83 19.11
C VAL A 369 1.31 -17.77 17.60
N THR A 370 1.60 -18.89 16.93
CA THR A 370 1.63 -18.96 15.48
C THR A 370 0.33 -18.40 14.89
N GLY A 371 0.43 -17.35 14.08
CA GLY A 371 -0.71 -16.72 13.43
C GLY A 371 -1.37 -15.56 14.20
N ALA A 372 -0.91 -15.23 15.41
CA ALA A 372 -1.36 -14.02 16.11
C ALA A 372 -0.82 -12.76 15.41
N SER A 373 -1.69 -11.77 15.21
CA SER A 373 -1.28 -10.44 14.72
C SER A 373 -0.19 -9.85 15.61
N CYS A 374 0.86 -9.29 15.00
CA CYS A 374 1.97 -8.64 15.73
C CYS A 374 2.65 -9.56 16.76
N SER A 375 2.72 -10.85 16.45
CA SER A 375 3.26 -11.90 17.35
C SER A 375 2.56 -11.99 18.72
N GLY A 376 1.41 -11.34 18.90
CA GLY A 376 0.75 -11.17 20.19
C GLY A 376 1.50 -10.22 21.15
N ARG A 377 2.38 -9.36 20.62
CA ARG A 377 3.28 -8.46 21.38
C ARG A 377 3.18 -7.01 20.89
N GLY A 378 2.03 -6.66 20.35
CA GLY A 378 1.79 -5.37 19.72
C GLY A 378 0.35 -5.23 19.28
N THR A 379 -0.03 -4.00 18.97
CA THR A 379 -1.35 -3.64 18.47
C THR A 379 -1.29 -3.41 16.97
N CYS A 380 -2.27 -3.94 16.23
CA CYS A 380 -2.40 -3.67 14.81
C CYS A 380 -3.00 -2.27 14.61
N LYS A 381 -2.27 -1.38 13.93
CA LYS A 381 -2.67 0.01 13.69
C LYS A 381 -2.47 0.40 12.23
N SER A 382 -3.32 1.29 11.73
CA SER A 382 -3.13 1.90 10.42
C SER A 382 -1.97 2.90 10.44
N MET A 383 -1.45 3.24 9.25
CA MET A 383 -0.47 4.31 9.07
C MET A 383 -0.88 5.63 9.72
N GLN A 384 -2.17 6.00 9.59
CA GLN A 384 -2.71 7.20 10.22
C GLN A 384 -2.65 7.14 11.74
N GLN A 385 -3.03 6.00 12.34
CA GLN A 385 -2.99 5.81 13.80
C GLN A 385 -1.55 5.83 14.32
N LEU A 386 -0.65 5.11 13.65
CA LEU A 386 0.79 5.11 13.96
C LEU A 386 1.38 6.52 13.89
N SER A 387 0.99 7.31 12.89
CA SER A 387 1.52 8.66 12.71
C SER A 387 0.99 9.64 13.77
N ALA A 388 -0.29 9.52 14.15
CA ALA A 388 -0.88 10.36 15.21
C ALA A 388 -0.22 10.16 16.58
N GLU A 389 0.38 9.00 16.80
CA GLU A 389 1.08 8.63 18.02
C GLU A 389 2.61 8.76 17.90
N ALA A 390 3.12 9.31 16.79
CA ALA A 390 4.55 9.47 16.60
C ALA A 390 5.13 10.45 17.63
N THR A 391 6.23 10.06 18.27
CA THR A 391 6.94 10.88 19.26
C THR A 391 8.34 11.23 18.81
N ASP A 392 8.87 12.35 19.31
CA ASP A 392 10.28 12.67 19.20
C ASP A 392 11.12 11.69 20.07
N PRO A 393 12.46 11.74 20.00
CA PRO A 393 13.32 10.96 20.89
C PRO A 393 13.10 11.24 22.39
N GLN A 394 12.45 12.35 22.75
CA GLN A 394 12.08 12.76 24.10
C GLN A 394 10.76 12.09 24.57
N GLY A 395 10.04 11.42 23.67
CA GLY A 395 8.72 10.84 23.95
C GLY A 395 7.58 11.86 23.87
N ASN A 396 7.86 13.10 23.45
CA ASN A 396 6.82 14.10 23.21
C ASN A 396 6.10 13.80 21.89
N PRO A 397 4.77 13.93 21.81
CA PRO A 397 4.05 13.81 20.56
C PRO A 397 4.58 14.79 19.51
N LEU A 398 4.90 14.30 18.31
CA LEU A 398 5.33 15.12 17.18
C LEU A 398 4.17 15.93 16.57
N GLY A 399 2.92 15.54 16.83
CA GLY A 399 1.73 16.19 16.26
C GLY A 399 1.63 16.05 14.74
N VAL A 400 2.28 15.05 14.15
CA VAL A 400 2.24 14.76 12.72
C VAL A 400 1.03 13.90 12.35
N THR A 401 0.63 13.97 11.09
CA THR A 401 -0.50 13.22 10.57
C THR A 401 -0.15 12.57 9.24
N TYR A 402 -0.83 11.47 8.90
CA TYR A 402 -0.76 10.86 7.59
C TYR A 402 -2.18 10.59 7.08
N GLY A 403 -2.53 11.14 5.92
CA GLY A 403 -3.87 11.01 5.32
C GLY A 403 -4.96 11.82 6.02
N ALA A 404 -4.60 12.75 6.90
CA ALA A 404 -5.55 13.68 7.53
C ALA A 404 -5.86 14.88 6.62
N THR A 405 -4.95 15.24 5.72
CA THR A 405 -5.15 16.30 4.73
C THR A 405 -6.09 15.81 3.62
N PRO A 406 -7.26 16.45 3.42
CA PRO A 406 -8.19 16.02 2.39
C PRO A 406 -7.60 16.12 0.98
N ASN A 407 -7.98 15.18 0.11
CA ASN A 407 -7.60 15.15 -1.32
C ASN A 407 -6.10 15.03 -1.64
N THR A 408 -5.29 14.54 -0.69
CA THR A 408 -3.89 14.22 -0.95
C THR A 408 -3.78 12.83 -1.59
N LEU A 409 -3.58 12.78 -2.91
CA LEU A 409 -3.51 11.52 -3.68
C LEU A 409 -2.41 10.57 -3.18
N ALA A 410 -1.32 11.11 -2.63
CA ALA A 410 -0.19 10.33 -2.15
C ALA A 410 -0.45 9.54 -0.87
N THR A 411 -1.52 9.84 -0.11
CA THR A 411 -1.81 9.24 1.21
C THR A 411 -3.09 8.40 1.21
N TRP A 412 -3.48 7.87 0.05
CA TRP A 412 -4.64 6.99 -0.13
C TRP A 412 -4.60 5.72 0.75
N ASP A 413 -3.40 5.34 1.17
CA ASP A 413 -3.08 4.14 1.92
C ASP A 413 -3.19 4.34 3.45
N ALA A 414 -3.39 5.56 3.93
CA ALA A 414 -3.31 5.93 5.35
C ALA A 414 -4.19 5.09 6.29
N LEU A 415 -5.34 4.63 5.81
CA LEU A 415 -6.27 3.74 6.54
C LEU A 415 -6.25 2.30 6.05
N LYS A 416 -5.62 2.04 4.89
CA LYS A 416 -5.62 0.74 4.22
C LYS A 416 -4.42 -0.10 4.61
N ILE A 417 -3.25 0.52 4.76
CA ILE A 417 -2.03 -0.17 5.18
C ILE A 417 -1.95 -0.16 6.69
N GLN A 418 -1.80 -1.36 7.25
CA GLN A 418 -1.69 -1.58 8.68
C GLN A 418 -0.36 -2.26 9.01
N GLY A 419 0.17 -1.95 10.18
CA GLY A 419 1.34 -2.63 10.73
C GLY A 419 1.28 -2.68 12.23
N CYS A 420 2.37 -3.19 12.78
CA CYS A 420 2.42 -3.50 14.20
C CYS A 420 3.02 -2.34 14.98
N ASP A 421 2.23 -1.80 15.88
CA ASP A 421 2.72 -0.99 16.98
C ASP A 421 3.15 -1.90 18.11
N CYS A 422 4.45 -2.17 18.19
CA CYS A 422 4.98 -3.12 19.13
C CYS A 422 5.02 -2.54 20.55
N GLU A 423 4.82 -3.40 21.54
CA GLU A 423 4.93 -3.00 22.93
C GLU A 423 6.39 -2.63 23.24
N THR A 424 6.66 -1.33 23.34
CA THR A 424 7.96 -0.76 23.73
C THR A 424 8.05 -0.74 25.25
N ASN A 425 9.13 -1.31 25.81
CA ASN A 425 9.53 -1.10 27.19
C ASN A 425 11.05 -1.20 27.35
N ASP A 426 11.67 -0.19 27.99
CA ASP A 426 13.08 -0.10 28.43
C ASP A 426 13.81 -1.45 28.62
N TYR A 427 14.35 -2.10 27.57
CA TYR A 427 15.08 -3.36 27.78
C TYR A 427 16.55 -3.16 28.15
N PHE A 428 16.85 -3.47 29.40
CA PHE A 428 18.18 -3.31 30.01
C PHE A 428 18.90 -4.63 30.30
N GLY A 429 18.42 -5.74 29.73
CA GLY A 429 19.07 -7.06 29.81
C GLY A 429 18.45 -8.03 30.83
N PRO A 430 18.78 -9.33 30.71
CA PRO A 430 18.16 -10.38 31.50
C PRO A 430 18.62 -10.40 32.97
N TYR A 431 19.74 -9.75 33.30
CA TYR A 431 20.36 -9.81 34.63
C TYR A 431 19.85 -8.73 35.61
N GLU A 432 19.03 -7.79 35.14
CA GLU A 432 18.43 -6.71 35.94
C GLU A 432 16.90 -6.78 35.99
N ASN A 433 16.29 -7.93 35.62
CA ASN A 433 14.84 -8.12 35.56
C ASN A 433 14.10 -7.04 34.73
N ALA A 434 14.73 -6.52 33.69
CA ALA A 434 14.10 -5.54 32.80
C ALA A 434 13.12 -6.23 31.83
N PHE A 435 11.94 -5.63 31.66
CA PHE A 435 10.95 -6.05 30.67
C PHE A 435 11.54 -5.90 29.26
N GLY A 436 11.37 -6.92 28.43
CA GLY A 436 11.89 -6.91 27.06
C GLY A 436 11.06 -6.07 26.11
N ASP A 437 11.64 -4.98 25.61
CA ASP A 437 11.29 -4.31 24.36
C ASP A 437 11.09 -5.32 23.22
N PHE A 438 9.86 -5.39 22.71
CA PHE A 438 9.59 -5.88 21.36
C PHE A 438 9.54 -4.66 20.46
N THR A 439 10.64 -4.32 19.82
CA THR A 439 10.65 -3.19 18.86
C THR A 439 11.40 -3.55 17.58
N GLY A 440 12.00 -4.74 17.54
CA GLY A 440 12.66 -5.26 16.36
C GLY A 440 11.68 -6.02 15.47
N GLY A 441 11.68 -5.69 14.18
CA GLY A 441 10.93 -6.42 13.16
C GLY A 441 9.49 -5.93 12.96
N HIS A 442 9.01 -6.06 11.73
CA HIS A 442 7.70 -5.59 11.27
C HIS A 442 6.49 -6.26 11.95
N ASP A 443 6.68 -7.43 12.55
CA ASP A 443 5.65 -8.23 13.24
C ASP A 443 5.89 -8.35 14.76
N CYS A 444 6.76 -7.51 15.33
CA CYS A 444 7.18 -7.53 16.74
C CYS A 444 7.83 -8.85 17.19
N TYR A 445 8.45 -9.60 16.28
CA TYR A 445 9.11 -10.86 16.64
C TYR A 445 10.46 -10.67 17.35
N ALA A 446 11.16 -9.58 17.07
CA ALA A 446 12.54 -9.40 17.50
C ALA A 446 12.62 -8.56 18.78
N ARG A 447 13.37 -9.10 19.73
CA ARG A 447 13.72 -8.41 20.97
C ARG A 447 14.88 -7.44 20.73
N MET A 448 14.87 -6.32 21.46
CA MET A 448 16.10 -5.54 21.61
C MET A 448 17.11 -6.28 22.47
N CYS A 449 18.38 -5.97 22.25
CA CYS A 449 19.44 -6.33 23.17
C CYS A 449 19.92 -5.11 23.94
N PRO A 450 20.57 -5.30 25.10
CA PRO A 450 21.00 -4.18 25.91
C PRO A 450 21.98 -3.32 25.14
N ARG A 451 21.87 -2.01 25.34
CA ARG A 451 22.75 -1.03 24.73
C ARG A 451 23.69 -0.48 25.80
N GLY A 452 24.91 -0.21 25.38
CA GLY A 452 25.97 0.25 26.26
C GLY A 452 26.99 1.10 25.53
N ALA A 453 27.92 1.65 26.31
CA ALA A 453 29.08 2.35 25.78
C ALA A 453 30.09 1.33 25.25
N ASP A 454 30.78 1.70 24.17
CA ASP A 454 31.95 0.94 23.75
C ASP A 454 33.05 1.14 24.81
N PRO A 455 33.60 0.07 25.41
CA PRO A 455 34.54 0.20 26.52
C PRO A 455 35.88 0.86 26.15
N PHE A 456 36.16 1.04 24.85
CA PHE A 456 37.35 1.75 24.40
C PHE A 456 37.15 3.25 24.23
N GLU A 457 35.95 3.77 24.51
CA GLU A 457 35.70 5.19 24.49
C GLU A 457 36.43 5.90 25.64
N VAL A 458 37.21 6.92 25.28
CA VAL A 458 37.95 7.76 26.23
C VAL A 458 37.36 9.17 26.27
N GLY A 459 37.41 9.79 27.46
CA GLY A 459 37.00 11.19 27.65
C GLY A 459 35.50 11.48 27.46
N LYS A 460 34.65 10.45 27.50
CA LYS A 460 33.20 10.60 27.40
C LYS A 460 32.57 10.90 28.75
N VAL A 461 31.48 11.65 28.72
CA VAL A 461 30.73 12.08 29.90
C VAL A 461 29.30 11.58 29.84
N ASN A 462 28.73 11.38 31.03
CA ASN A 462 27.30 11.14 31.23
C ASN A 462 26.49 12.39 30.85
N GLU A 463 25.21 12.19 30.52
CA GLU A 463 24.25 13.28 30.47
C GLU A 463 24.15 13.95 31.84
N LYS A 464 24.19 15.29 31.87
CA LYS A 464 23.87 16.09 33.04
C LYS A 464 22.83 17.15 32.69
N GLN A 465 21.82 17.26 33.52
CA GLN A 465 20.80 18.30 33.42
C GLN A 465 20.75 19.10 34.72
N THR A 466 20.32 20.35 34.63
CA THR A 466 20.07 21.21 35.78
C THR A 466 18.57 21.41 35.97
N LEU A 467 18.15 21.41 37.23
CA LEU A 467 16.81 21.76 37.68
C LEU A 467 16.94 22.94 38.64
N THR A 468 16.47 24.11 38.21
CA THR A 468 16.49 25.33 39.02
C THR A 468 15.11 25.55 39.64
N CYS A 469 15.00 25.46 40.97
CA CYS A 469 13.73 25.62 41.68
C CYS A 469 13.74 26.80 42.66
N THR A 470 12.79 27.72 42.50
CA THR A 470 12.55 28.86 43.40
C THR A 470 11.15 28.75 44.00
N ALA A 471 11.05 28.27 45.24
CA ALA A 471 9.80 28.06 45.96
C ALA A 471 10.03 27.97 47.49
N ASP A 472 9.00 28.28 48.29
CA ASP A 472 8.98 28.11 49.75
C ASP A 472 7.84 27.22 50.25
N GLY A 473 7.05 26.67 49.33
CA GLY A 473 5.96 25.73 49.61
C GLY A 473 5.55 24.95 48.37
N GLY A 474 4.67 23.97 48.56
CA GLY A 474 4.08 23.19 47.47
C GLY A 474 4.91 21.99 47.01
N GLN A 475 4.61 21.51 45.80
CA GLN A 475 5.19 20.31 45.22
C GLN A 475 5.21 20.37 43.69
N PHE A 476 6.00 19.50 43.06
CA PHE A 476 6.09 19.36 41.61
C PHE A 476 6.27 17.89 41.20
N THR A 477 6.12 17.58 39.92
CA THR A 477 6.46 16.27 39.34
C THR A 477 7.43 16.43 38.19
N LEU A 478 8.25 15.41 37.93
CA LEU A 478 9.10 15.32 36.76
C LEU A 478 8.55 14.25 35.81
N THR A 479 8.72 14.46 34.50
CA THR A 479 8.29 13.51 33.48
C THR A 479 9.47 13.17 32.58
N PHE A 480 9.66 11.88 32.31
CA PHE A 480 10.69 11.37 31.41
C PHE A 480 10.10 10.25 30.56
N ARG A 481 10.20 10.35 29.22
CA ARG A 481 9.74 9.33 28.27
C ARG A 481 8.29 8.85 28.50
N GLY A 482 7.41 9.77 28.90
CA GLY A 482 5.99 9.48 29.16
C GLY A 482 5.68 8.94 30.56
N GLU A 483 6.69 8.64 31.38
CA GLU A 483 6.52 8.29 32.79
C GLU A 483 6.65 9.54 33.67
N THR A 484 5.74 9.70 34.65
CA THR A 484 5.77 10.81 35.61
C THR A 484 6.13 10.30 36.99
N THR A 485 7.03 10.99 37.67
CA THR A 485 7.42 10.67 39.04
C THR A 485 6.23 10.81 40.01
N ALA A 486 6.32 10.18 41.17
CA ALA A 486 5.55 10.64 42.33
C ALA A 486 5.85 12.11 42.64
N VAL A 487 4.96 12.77 43.39
CA VAL A 487 5.14 14.18 43.78
C VAL A 487 6.44 14.38 44.57
N ILE A 488 7.19 15.42 44.21
CA ILE A 488 8.41 15.86 44.88
C ILE A 488 8.07 17.15 45.65
N PRO A 489 8.13 17.14 46.99
CA PRO A 489 7.86 18.33 47.78
C PRO A 489 8.99 19.35 47.62
N PHE A 490 8.68 20.65 47.74
CA PHE A 490 9.66 21.74 47.58
C PHE A 490 10.87 21.61 48.54
N ASN A 491 10.66 21.01 49.70
CA ASN A 491 11.68 20.79 50.73
C ASN A 491 12.34 19.40 50.65
N ALA A 492 12.19 18.67 49.53
CA ALA A 492 12.81 17.36 49.35
C ALA A 492 14.34 17.46 49.40
N GLY A 493 14.97 16.59 50.18
CA GLY A 493 16.43 16.43 50.18
C GLY A 493 16.92 15.62 48.98
N THR A 494 18.24 15.61 48.74
CA THR A 494 18.86 14.90 47.60
C THR A 494 18.46 13.44 47.51
N ALA A 495 18.43 12.70 48.63
CA ALA A 495 18.04 11.29 48.66
C ALA A 495 16.59 11.07 48.23
N GLN A 496 15.67 11.98 48.61
CA GLN A 496 14.27 11.88 48.22
C GLN A 496 14.10 12.15 46.73
N VAL A 497 14.67 13.25 46.22
CA VAL A 497 14.66 13.56 44.78
C VAL A 497 15.24 12.40 43.97
N GLN A 498 16.38 11.84 44.43
CA GLN A 498 17.03 10.72 43.79
C GLN A 498 16.13 9.48 43.75
N SER A 499 15.58 9.07 44.90
CA SER A 499 14.71 7.89 44.96
C SER A 499 13.43 8.05 44.15
N THR A 500 12.85 9.25 44.12
CA THR A 500 11.64 9.54 43.36
C THR A 500 11.89 9.53 41.85
N LEU A 501 13.05 10.04 41.40
CA LEU A 501 13.43 10.01 39.99
C LEU A 501 13.84 8.60 39.54
N GLN A 502 14.55 7.84 40.39
CA GLN A 502 14.97 6.47 40.10
C GLN A 502 13.82 5.44 40.12
N ALA A 503 12.63 5.85 40.58
CA ALA A 503 11.42 5.04 40.47
C ALA A 503 10.84 4.98 39.06
N ILE A 504 11.28 5.90 38.16
CA ILE A 504 10.99 5.81 36.72
C ILE A 504 11.86 4.70 36.12
N ASP A 505 11.22 3.72 35.48
CA ASP A 505 11.91 2.52 34.99
C ASP A 505 12.96 2.85 33.91
N SER A 506 12.69 3.88 33.12
CA SER A 506 13.58 4.39 32.08
C SER A 506 14.77 5.24 32.60
N VAL A 507 14.81 5.64 33.89
CA VAL A 507 15.93 6.36 34.49
C VAL A 507 16.93 5.44 35.20
N ARG A 508 16.44 4.42 35.91
CA ARG A 508 17.21 3.46 36.73
C ARG A 508 18.11 4.09 37.79
N THR A 509 19.25 4.67 37.39
CA THR A 509 20.19 5.33 38.31
C THR A 509 20.59 6.71 37.81
N ALA A 510 20.51 7.67 38.74
CA ALA A 510 20.96 9.03 38.57
C ALA A 510 21.57 9.55 39.88
N THR A 511 22.53 10.46 39.80
CA THR A 511 23.13 11.12 40.97
C THR A 511 22.59 12.55 41.08
N ILE A 512 22.17 12.94 42.28
CA ILE A 512 21.59 14.26 42.54
C ILE A 512 22.53 15.08 43.43
N THR A 513 22.89 16.29 42.99
CA THR A 513 23.67 17.24 43.79
C THR A 513 23.06 18.63 43.76
N PHE A 514 22.96 19.29 44.91
CA PHE A 514 22.52 20.68 45.01
C PHE A 514 23.75 21.61 45.04
N ASP A 515 23.66 22.74 44.36
CA ASP A 515 24.69 23.78 44.41
C ASP A 515 24.79 24.45 45.78
N SER A 516 23.67 24.49 46.51
CA SER A 516 23.53 25.15 47.81
C SER A 516 22.37 24.55 48.62
N GLY A 517 22.39 24.76 49.94
CA GLY A 517 21.30 24.33 50.83
C GLY A 517 21.22 22.81 51.06
N THR A 518 20.06 22.35 51.56
CA THR A 518 19.78 20.92 51.85
C THR A 518 18.47 20.43 51.21
N THR A 519 17.75 21.31 50.51
CA THR A 519 16.44 21.08 49.90
C THR A 519 16.46 21.47 48.44
N VAL A 520 15.61 20.83 47.63
CA VAL A 520 15.55 21.01 46.16
C VAL A 520 15.10 22.40 45.71
N CYS A 521 14.35 23.12 46.56
CA CYS A 521 13.93 24.50 46.32
C CYS A 521 14.35 25.43 47.48
N SER A 522 14.50 26.72 47.18
CA SER A 522 14.63 27.80 48.17
C SER A 522 13.99 29.09 47.67
N THR A 523 13.85 30.11 48.53
CA THR A 523 13.34 31.43 48.13
C THR A 523 14.26 32.19 47.18
N THR A 524 15.55 31.85 47.14
CA THR A 524 16.56 32.45 46.24
C THR A 524 16.87 31.59 45.02
N GLY A 525 16.30 30.40 44.93
CA GLY A 525 16.63 29.39 43.93
C GLY A 525 17.68 28.40 44.43
N VAL A 526 17.52 27.13 44.05
CA VAL A 526 18.55 26.07 44.19
C VAL A 526 18.75 25.46 42.81
N VAL A 527 20.01 25.27 42.40
CA VAL A 527 20.35 24.57 41.16
C VAL A 527 20.72 23.13 41.52
N THR A 528 19.83 22.23 41.13
CA THR A 528 20.03 20.79 41.28
C THR A 528 20.66 20.24 40.00
N THR A 529 21.83 19.62 40.09
CA THR A 529 22.41 18.85 39.00
C THR A 529 21.95 17.40 39.09
N ILE A 530 21.42 16.89 37.98
CA ILE A 530 20.96 15.53 37.77
C ILE A 530 21.91 14.89 36.76
N GLU A 531 22.73 13.94 37.21
CA GLU A 531 23.60 13.16 36.34
C GLU A 531 23.00 11.78 36.09
N PHE A 532 22.67 11.46 34.84
CA PHE A 532 22.17 10.15 34.47
C PHE A 532 23.35 9.17 34.39
N THR A 533 23.47 8.29 35.39
CA THR A 533 24.61 7.38 35.50
C THR A 533 24.36 6.04 34.80
N PHE A 534 23.09 5.68 34.60
CA PHE A 534 22.73 4.48 33.86
C PHE A 534 22.53 4.75 32.36
N MET A 535 21.83 5.83 32.02
CA MET A 535 21.53 6.14 30.62
C MET A 535 22.79 6.62 29.89
N GLN A 536 22.97 6.14 28.66
CA GLN A 536 24.12 6.47 27.83
C GLN A 536 23.70 7.33 26.64
N GLY A 537 24.63 8.15 26.16
CA GLY A 537 24.40 9.09 25.07
C GLY A 537 23.66 10.34 25.50
N ASP A 538 23.30 11.14 24.50
CA ASP A 538 22.51 12.35 24.64
C ASP A 538 21.08 11.99 25.05
N VAL A 539 20.63 12.49 26.19
CA VAL A 539 19.35 12.14 26.79
C VAL A 539 18.44 13.39 26.83
N PRO A 540 17.18 13.27 26.37
CA PRO A 540 16.14 14.28 26.49
C PRO A 540 16.08 15.06 27.82
N PRO A 541 15.90 16.39 27.80
CA PRO A 541 15.58 17.16 29.00
C PRO A 541 14.34 16.64 29.73
N LEU A 542 14.37 16.62 31.06
CA LEU A 542 13.21 16.29 31.89
C LEU A 542 12.06 17.29 31.71
N GLY A 543 10.85 16.77 31.52
CA GLY A 543 9.62 17.55 31.65
C GLY A 543 9.24 17.76 33.11
N PHE A 544 8.38 18.74 33.39
CA PHE A 544 7.91 19.00 34.76
C PHE A 544 6.51 19.61 34.81
N ASP A 545 5.80 19.38 35.92
CA ASP A 545 4.61 20.15 36.33
C ASP A 545 4.91 20.81 37.68
N ALA A 546 4.95 22.13 37.68
CA ALA A 546 5.25 22.98 38.82
C ALA A 546 4.04 23.82 39.28
N SER A 547 2.84 23.53 38.76
CA SER A 547 1.62 24.31 39.02
C SER A 547 1.23 24.37 40.50
N ALA A 548 1.67 23.40 41.30
CA ALA A 548 1.42 23.31 42.73
C ALA A 548 2.55 23.89 43.60
N LEU A 549 3.61 24.48 43.02
CA LEU A 549 4.63 25.20 43.78
C LEU A 549 4.13 26.59 44.21
N THR A 550 4.54 27.01 45.40
CA THR A 550 4.20 28.32 45.95
C THR A 550 5.44 29.08 46.41
N LEU A 551 5.37 30.40 46.30
CA LEU A 551 6.39 31.30 46.80
C LEU A 551 5.69 32.50 47.45
N THR A 552 5.94 32.77 48.73
CA THR A 552 5.19 33.79 49.48
C THR A 552 5.39 35.20 48.92
N SER A 553 6.55 35.48 48.33
CA SER A 553 6.95 36.81 47.87
C SER A 553 6.84 37.06 46.37
N ALA A 554 6.57 36.01 45.57
CA ALA A 554 6.59 36.09 44.11
C ALA A 554 5.92 34.85 43.48
N THR A 555 6.01 34.70 42.16
CA THR A 555 5.59 33.46 41.49
C THR A 555 6.69 32.42 41.67
N ALA A 556 6.33 31.22 42.14
CA ALA A 556 7.27 30.11 42.17
C ALA A 556 7.70 29.71 40.76
N SER A 557 8.92 29.22 40.61
CA SER A 557 9.44 28.80 39.31
C SER A 557 10.23 27.51 39.40
N LEU A 558 10.14 26.73 38.32
CA LEU A 558 10.94 25.55 38.07
C LEU A 558 11.40 25.60 36.62
N ALA A 559 12.66 25.28 36.37
CA ALA A 559 13.20 25.21 35.02
C ALA A 559 14.19 24.05 34.90
N VAL A 560 14.16 23.36 33.76
CA VAL A 560 15.12 22.31 33.40
C VAL A 560 15.98 22.79 32.24
N ALA A 561 17.28 22.53 32.30
CA ALA A 561 18.21 22.79 31.20
C ALA A 561 19.27 21.68 31.07
N GLU A 562 19.83 21.51 29.88
CA GLU A 562 20.97 20.63 29.64
C GLU A 562 22.25 21.31 30.16
N LEU A 563 22.99 20.62 31.04
CA LEU A 563 24.29 21.07 31.55
C LEU A 563 25.45 20.43 30.78
N ALA A 564 25.33 19.14 30.47
CA ALA A 564 26.32 18.43 29.67
C ALA A 564 25.63 17.35 28.84
N LYS A 565 25.71 17.49 27.53
CA LYS A 565 25.28 16.49 26.56
C LYS A 565 26.04 15.18 26.76
N GLY A 566 25.33 14.10 27.02
CA GLY A 566 25.92 12.77 27.15
C GLY A 566 26.60 12.34 25.85
N SER A 567 27.84 11.87 25.96
CA SER A 567 28.70 11.59 24.80
C SER A 567 29.19 10.15 24.70
N LYS A 568 28.85 9.32 25.69
CA LYS A 568 29.06 7.87 25.65
C LYS A 568 28.21 7.26 24.54
N ALA A 569 28.77 6.29 23.82
CA ALA A 569 27.99 5.49 22.88
C ALA A 569 26.81 4.83 23.60
N ASN A 570 25.70 4.72 22.88
CA ASN A 570 24.54 3.94 23.29
C ASN A 570 24.24 2.93 22.19
N ILE A 571 25.12 1.96 22.01
CA ILE A 571 25.10 1.03 20.88
C ILE A 571 24.76 -0.38 21.35
N GLU A 572 24.05 -1.12 20.49
CA GLU A 572 23.63 -2.49 20.77
C GLU A 572 24.83 -3.37 21.09
N CYS A 573 24.77 -4.09 22.22
CA CYS A 573 25.83 -4.94 22.71
C CYS A 573 27.20 -4.24 22.78
N SER A 574 27.24 -2.92 23.02
CA SER A 574 28.46 -2.12 23.07
C SER A 574 29.38 -2.28 21.84
N ALA A 575 28.82 -2.74 20.70
CA ALA A 575 29.57 -3.22 19.53
C ALA A 575 30.63 -4.30 19.84
N ARG A 576 30.45 -5.04 20.93
CA ARG A 576 31.33 -6.12 21.42
C ARG A 576 30.58 -7.43 21.60
N GLY A 577 29.42 -7.56 20.98
CA GLY A 577 28.66 -8.80 20.92
C GLY A 577 27.66 -8.79 19.78
N VAL A 578 27.06 -9.94 19.53
CA VAL A 578 25.95 -10.11 18.58
C VAL A 578 24.66 -10.25 19.37
N CYS A 579 23.65 -9.46 19.01
CA CYS A 579 22.33 -9.56 19.61
C CYS A 579 21.59 -10.82 19.12
N ASP A 580 21.22 -11.70 20.04
CA ASP A 580 20.25 -12.75 19.77
C ASP A 580 18.83 -12.16 19.87
N ARG A 581 18.17 -11.99 18.72
CA ARG A 581 16.83 -11.41 18.62
C ARG A 581 15.72 -12.27 19.22
N THR A 582 15.97 -13.56 19.43
CA THR A 582 14.97 -14.47 20.01
C THR A 582 14.92 -14.35 21.53
N THR A 583 16.07 -14.18 22.16
CA THR A 583 16.22 -14.05 23.61
C THR A 583 16.35 -12.60 24.08
N GLY A 584 16.78 -11.69 23.20
CA GLY A 584 17.18 -10.33 23.54
C GLY A 584 18.53 -10.30 24.27
N SER A 585 19.36 -11.33 24.17
CA SER A 585 20.64 -11.37 24.90
C SER A 585 21.82 -11.06 23.99
N CYS A 586 22.80 -10.30 24.50
CA CYS A 586 24.05 -10.10 23.80
C CYS A 586 24.98 -11.31 23.98
N ALA A 587 25.31 -11.97 22.88
CA ALA A 587 26.41 -12.92 22.82
C ALA A 587 27.74 -12.15 22.69
N CYS A 588 28.40 -11.89 23.82
CA CYS A 588 29.64 -11.12 23.85
C CYS A 588 30.79 -11.84 23.15
N PHE A 589 31.62 -11.07 22.44
CA PHE A 589 32.89 -11.55 21.91
C PHE A 589 33.86 -11.92 23.04
N PRO A 590 34.90 -12.73 22.77
CA PRO A 590 35.94 -13.03 23.74
C PRO A 590 36.52 -11.75 24.36
N TYR A 591 36.76 -11.77 25.67
CA TYR A 591 37.23 -10.67 26.51
C TYR A 591 36.21 -9.58 26.84
N PHE A 592 34.94 -9.75 26.47
CA PHE A 592 33.87 -8.82 26.83
C PHE A 592 32.82 -9.47 27.72
N LEU A 593 32.39 -8.74 28.74
CA LEU A 593 31.30 -9.13 29.64
C LEU A 593 30.35 -7.95 29.86
N SER A 594 29.27 -8.22 30.57
CA SER A 594 28.29 -7.23 31.02
C SER A 594 28.92 -6.12 31.88
N SER A 595 28.54 -4.87 31.63
CA SER A 595 29.05 -3.68 32.33
C SER A 595 28.05 -3.07 33.30
N ASP A 596 28.52 -2.12 34.11
CA ASP A 596 27.69 -1.19 34.90
C ASP A 596 27.37 0.12 34.14
N GLY A 597 27.93 0.31 32.94
CA GLY A 597 27.87 1.57 32.17
C GLY A 597 28.91 2.63 32.57
N ALA A 598 29.74 2.35 33.58
CA ALA A 598 30.85 3.19 34.02
C ALA A 598 32.23 2.55 33.76
N GLY A 599 32.26 1.46 32.98
CA GLY A 599 33.48 0.74 32.60
C GLY A 599 33.88 -0.35 33.59
N ASN A 600 33.06 -0.65 34.60
CA ASN A 600 33.28 -1.78 35.50
C ASN A 600 32.36 -2.95 35.14
N LEU A 601 32.65 -4.11 35.74
CA LEU A 601 31.79 -5.28 35.64
C LEU A 601 30.43 -4.97 36.27
N GLY A 602 29.36 -5.28 35.55
CA GLY A 602 27.99 -5.05 36.02
C GLY A 602 27.01 -6.02 35.38
N ARG A 603 25.72 -5.71 35.46
CA ARG A 603 24.61 -6.61 35.07
C ARG A 603 23.78 -6.08 33.89
N ARG A 604 24.25 -5.06 33.17
CA ARG A 604 23.53 -4.52 32.01
C ARG A 604 23.36 -5.53 30.86
N GLY A 605 24.20 -6.56 30.77
CA GLY A 605 24.16 -7.55 29.68
C GLY A 605 24.56 -6.97 28.31
N ASP A 606 25.32 -5.87 28.29
CA ASP A 606 25.66 -5.06 27.12
C ASP A 606 27.01 -5.37 26.48
N CYS A 607 27.83 -6.28 27.03
CA CYS A 607 29.21 -6.50 26.59
C CYS A 607 30.14 -5.27 26.72
N GLY A 608 29.79 -4.32 27.58
CA GLY A 608 30.53 -3.06 27.75
C GLY A 608 31.71 -3.13 28.73
N TYR A 609 32.07 -4.30 29.27
CA TYR A 609 33.20 -4.45 30.19
C TYR A 609 34.35 -5.24 29.55
N ILE A 610 35.57 -4.70 29.60
CA ILE A 610 36.78 -5.41 29.17
C ILE A 610 37.24 -6.34 30.28
N SER A 611 37.10 -7.64 30.06
CA SER A 611 37.60 -8.68 30.94
C SER A 611 39.11 -8.87 30.75
N PRO A 612 39.90 -8.94 31.84
CA PRO A 612 41.33 -9.27 31.76
C PRO A 612 41.57 -10.75 31.36
N TYR A 613 40.52 -11.58 31.38
CA TYR A 613 40.57 -12.98 31.00
C TYR A 613 39.65 -13.26 29.81
N PRO A 614 40.00 -14.23 28.93
CA PRO A 614 39.09 -14.63 27.87
C PRO A 614 37.78 -15.12 28.48
N SER A 615 36.66 -14.54 28.04
CA SER A 615 35.32 -14.97 28.42
C SER A 615 35.08 -16.35 27.84
N VAL A 616 35.16 -17.38 28.68
CA VAL A 616 34.82 -18.76 28.31
C VAL A 616 33.31 -18.87 28.30
N THR A 617 32.73 -19.28 27.18
CA THR A 617 31.36 -19.78 27.16
C THR A 617 31.38 -21.08 27.96
N LEU A 618 30.76 -21.09 29.15
CA LEU A 618 30.46 -22.35 29.82
C LEU A 618 29.43 -23.06 28.93
N SER A 619 29.87 -24.11 28.24
CA SER A 619 29.05 -24.97 27.38
C SER A 619 27.90 -25.62 28.14
#